data_AF-A0A1E3M0E5-F1
#
_entry.id   AF-A0A1E3M0E5-F1
#
_cell.length_a   1.000
_cell.length_b   1.000
_cell.length_c   1.000
_cell.angle_alpha   90.00
_cell.angle_beta   90.00
_cell.angle_gamma   90.00
#
_symmetry.space_group_name_H-M   'P 1'
#
loop_
_entity.id
_entity.type
_entity.pdbx_description
1 polymer ?
#
loop_
_entity_poly.entity_id
_entity_poly.type
_entity_poly.pdbx_seq_one_letter_code
_entity_poly.pdbx_strand_id
1 'polypeptide(L)'
;MDQAKAWTRVRGNLRLSAGQRLFDQWLKPIVLLDSEDLETVRLGLPSPFMTNWVKGHYAERLLMEFKALLPQVRSVSIETSSARATRELAAEPVASAGAVMPIAAAEPKASADRPRFDTRFTFERFVVDTSNRVAFNAAKALAEPGAPRFSPLYLHSNTGQGKTHLMHAIGQAYLDAVPEASAIYMPAERFMFEFVRAVRERDTFAFKQRLRGVDLLMIDDLQFIAGKESTQEEFFHTVDEFMREGKRLVIAADRSPLALEGIEARLASRLGSGLAADIKPAEMGLRRTILDRKLEDMPGAVVPGQVLDLLAARISSSVRELEGALNRLVAYAQLNGEVVTIEFAESVLGEALRGSQRRITIDEIQKAVSSHFDVKQLDLVSQRRAVAIARPRQIAMYLAKRLTTRSLPEIGRKFGNRDHSTVIHAVRRIEELRGTDSEIDGAVRSLMRQLEA
;
A
#
# COMPACT_ATOMS: atom_id res chain seq x y z
N MET A 1 32.13 22.28 2.21
CA MET A 1 30.77 22.73 1.80
C MET A 1 29.97 22.93 3.07
N ASP A 2 29.15 23.97 3.19
CA ASP A 2 28.33 24.20 4.38
C ASP A 2 26.98 23.45 4.28
N GLN A 3 26.33 23.13 5.41
CA GLN A 3 25.08 22.36 5.48
C GLN A 3 23.96 22.99 4.65
N ALA A 4 23.83 24.32 4.62
CA ALA A 4 22.83 25.01 3.80
C ALA A 4 23.05 24.81 2.28
N LYS A 5 24.31 24.85 1.84
CA LYS A 5 24.67 24.57 0.44
C LYS A 5 24.46 23.09 0.13
N ALA A 6 24.83 22.19 1.04
CA ALA A 6 24.61 20.76 0.89
C ALA A 6 23.12 20.44 0.75
N TRP A 7 22.29 21.02 1.62
CA TRP A 7 20.84 20.84 1.59
C TRP A 7 20.21 21.27 0.25
N THR A 8 20.65 22.38 -0.33
CA THR A 8 20.16 22.83 -1.64
C THR A 8 20.44 21.77 -2.73
N ARG A 9 21.60 21.13 -2.69
CA ARG A 9 22.00 20.08 -3.65
C ARG A 9 21.26 18.76 -3.39
N VAL A 10 21.13 18.35 -2.13
CA VAL A 10 20.34 17.18 -1.71
C VAL A 10 18.88 17.32 -2.16
N ARG A 11 18.26 18.50 -2.01
CA ARG A 11 16.88 18.75 -2.50
C ARG A 11 16.77 18.59 -4.01
N GLY A 12 17.77 19.04 -4.78
CA GLY A 12 17.82 18.85 -6.22
C GLY A 12 17.85 17.37 -6.60
N ASN A 13 18.75 16.60 -5.99
CA ASN A 13 18.88 15.15 -6.21
C ASN A 13 17.60 14.40 -5.83
N LEU A 14 17.01 14.73 -4.68
CA LEU A 14 15.75 14.14 -4.22
C LEU A 14 14.59 14.47 -5.15
N ARG A 15 14.53 15.66 -5.73
CA ARG A 15 13.48 16.04 -6.70
C ARG A 15 13.56 15.23 -7.98
N LEU A 16 14.77 15.02 -8.50
CA LEU A 16 15.01 14.23 -9.72
C LEU A 16 14.67 12.75 -9.50
N SER A 17 14.99 12.24 -8.32
CA SER A 17 14.97 10.79 -8.06
C SER A 17 13.70 10.28 -7.37
N ALA A 18 12.98 11.11 -6.60
CA ALA A 18 11.68 10.76 -6.04
C ALA A 18 10.52 11.09 -7.00
N GLY A 19 10.77 11.91 -8.03
CA GLY A 19 9.74 12.43 -8.91
C GLY A 19 9.00 13.63 -8.30
N GLN A 20 8.51 14.51 -9.18
CA GLN A 20 8.03 15.84 -8.82
C GLN A 20 6.86 15.82 -7.81
N ARG A 21 5.91 14.90 -7.98
CA ARG A 21 4.73 14.79 -7.10
C ARG A 21 5.08 14.36 -5.67
N LEU A 22 5.95 13.36 -5.52
CA LEU A 22 6.40 12.90 -4.20
C LEU A 22 7.27 13.96 -3.52
N PHE A 23 8.14 14.62 -4.29
CA PHE A 23 8.93 15.72 -3.78
C PHE A 23 8.05 16.87 -3.29
N ASP A 24 7.10 17.36 -4.09
CA ASP A 24 6.22 18.47 -3.72
C ASP A 24 5.38 18.14 -2.47
N GLN A 25 4.94 16.89 -2.32
CA GLN A 25 4.09 16.48 -1.21
C GLN A 25 4.86 16.21 0.10
N TRP A 26 6.05 15.58 0.03
CA TRP A 26 6.69 15.03 1.24
C TRP A 26 8.08 15.58 1.55
N LEU A 27 8.84 16.01 0.53
CA LEU A 27 10.25 16.40 0.71
C LEU A 27 10.46 17.92 0.61
N LYS A 28 9.62 18.61 -0.16
CA LYS A 28 9.63 20.06 -0.29
C LYS A 28 9.39 20.79 1.03
N PRO A 29 8.49 20.33 1.94
CA PRO A 29 8.23 21.00 3.21
C PRO A 29 9.32 20.79 4.27
N ILE A 30 10.37 20.02 3.98
CA ILE A 30 11.51 19.84 4.89
C ILE A 30 12.30 21.16 4.98
N VAL A 31 12.57 21.61 6.20
CA VAL A 31 13.39 22.77 6.51
C VAL A 31 14.68 22.31 7.20
N LEU A 32 15.82 22.87 6.83
CA LEU A 32 17.06 22.64 7.57
C LEU A 32 16.98 23.44 8.88
N LEU A 33 17.23 22.78 10.01
CA LEU A 33 17.27 23.41 11.32
C LEU A 33 18.73 23.64 11.74
N ASP A 34 18.95 24.66 12.55
CA ASP A 34 20.29 24.95 13.07
C ASP A 34 20.76 23.80 13.99
N SER A 35 22.01 23.41 13.80
CA SER A 35 22.71 22.40 14.59
C SER A 35 24.05 22.97 15.02
N GLU A 36 24.35 22.91 16.32
CA GLU A 36 25.68 23.22 16.87
C GLU A 36 26.68 22.08 16.61
N ASP A 37 26.17 20.88 16.28
CA ASP A 37 26.96 19.70 15.96
C ASP A 37 27.11 19.52 14.44
N LEU A 38 28.36 19.49 13.98
CA LEU A 38 28.72 19.29 12.58
C LEU A 38 28.58 17.82 12.11
N GLU A 39 28.48 16.86 13.04
CA GLU A 39 28.27 15.43 12.74
C GLU A 39 26.78 15.08 12.57
N THR A 40 25.86 15.96 12.99
CA THR A 40 24.41 15.73 12.98
C THR A 40 23.67 16.79 12.17
N VAL A 41 22.93 16.37 11.14
CA VAL A 41 22.05 17.26 10.36
C VAL A 41 20.63 17.21 10.91
N ARG A 42 20.04 18.36 11.24
CA ARG A 42 18.68 18.45 11.77
C ARG A 42 17.69 18.95 10.70
N LEU A 43 16.62 18.19 10.50
CA LEU A 43 15.59 18.46 9.49
C LEU A 43 14.22 18.58 10.17
N GLY A 44 13.56 19.72 9.95
CA GLY A 44 12.25 20.03 10.48
C GLY A 44 11.14 19.78 9.47
N LEU A 45 10.05 19.16 9.91
CA LEU A 45 8.82 18.99 9.15
C LEU A 45 7.61 19.56 9.91
N PRO A 46 6.59 20.08 9.19
CA PRO A 46 5.51 20.86 9.79
C PRO A 46 4.51 20.01 10.59
N SER A 47 4.55 18.67 10.48
CA SER A 47 3.67 17.78 11.25
C SER A 47 4.37 16.48 11.65
N PRO A 48 4.01 15.88 12.81
CA PRO A 48 4.54 14.59 13.25
C PRO A 48 4.34 13.46 12.25
N PHE A 49 3.27 13.54 11.45
CA PHE A 49 2.98 12.59 10.39
C PHE A 49 4.02 12.64 9.27
N MET A 50 4.30 13.85 8.75
CA MET A 50 5.34 14.01 7.74
C MET A 50 6.71 13.62 8.30
N THR A 51 7.00 14.00 9.55
CA THR A 51 8.21 13.58 10.27
C THR A 51 8.35 12.05 10.26
N ASN A 52 7.32 11.31 10.66
CA ASN A 52 7.37 9.85 10.72
C ASN A 52 7.43 9.20 9.34
N TRP A 53 6.72 9.74 8.35
CA TRP A 53 6.74 9.22 6.99
C TRP A 53 8.12 9.41 6.33
N VAL A 54 8.69 10.61 6.42
CA VAL A 54 10.03 10.91 5.90
C VAL A 54 11.08 10.12 6.68
N LYS A 55 10.93 9.93 7.99
CA LYS A 55 11.77 9.01 8.76
C LYS A 55 11.73 7.58 8.23
N GLY A 56 10.53 7.03 8.02
CA GLY A 56 10.36 5.64 7.61
C GLY A 56 10.81 5.35 6.18
N HIS A 57 10.72 6.33 5.28
CA HIS A 57 10.94 6.11 3.85
C HIS A 57 12.19 6.79 3.28
N TYR A 58 12.71 7.83 3.93
CA TYR A 58 13.78 8.68 3.39
C TYR A 58 14.94 8.94 4.36
N ALA A 59 14.92 8.47 5.61
CA ALA A 59 16.01 8.73 6.57
C ALA A 59 17.38 8.21 6.07
N GLU A 60 17.45 6.94 5.64
CA GLU A 60 18.70 6.37 5.12
C GLU A 60 19.18 7.09 3.86
N ARG A 61 18.25 7.44 2.98
CA ARG A 61 18.56 8.16 1.74
C ARG A 61 19.08 9.57 2.01
N LEU A 62 18.42 10.30 2.91
CA LEU A 62 18.86 11.62 3.34
C LEU A 62 20.27 11.54 3.94
N LEU A 63 20.53 10.55 4.79
CA LEU A 63 21.85 10.33 5.36
C LEU A 63 22.91 10.05 4.28
N MET A 64 22.63 9.19 3.30
CA MET A 64 23.56 8.90 2.20
C MET A 64 23.87 10.15 1.36
N GLU A 65 22.84 10.91 0.99
CA GLU A 65 22.99 12.14 0.18
C GLU A 65 23.77 13.23 0.94
N PHE A 66 23.53 13.39 2.25
CA PHE A 66 24.32 14.31 3.07
C PHE A 66 25.76 13.83 3.25
N LYS A 67 25.99 12.53 3.47
CA LYS A 67 27.32 11.95 3.66
C LYS A 67 28.18 12.03 2.40
N ALA A 68 27.57 11.93 1.22
CA ALA A 68 28.25 12.09 -0.07
C ALA A 68 28.80 13.52 -0.27
N LEU A 69 28.14 14.54 0.31
CA LEU A 69 28.55 15.94 0.20
C LEU A 69 29.36 16.43 1.41
N LEU A 70 29.13 15.84 2.58
CA LEU A 70 29.71 16.17 3.87
C LEU A 70 30.15 14.86 4.57
N PRO A 71 31.38 14.36 4.33
CA PRO A 71 31.84 13.08 4.87
C PRO A 71 31.83 12.98 6.40
N GLN A 72 31.85 14.14 7.09
CA GLN A 72 31.78 14.24 8.55
C GLN A 72 30.37 13.96 9.13
N VAL A 73 29.32 13.97 8.31
CA VAL A 73 27.94 13.70 8.79
C VAL A 73 27.78 12.23 9.11
N ARG A 74 27.38 11.94 10.35
CA ARG A 74 27.16 10.58 10.87
C ARG A 74 25.68 10.26 11.08
N SER A 75 24.85 11.28 11.31
CA SER A 75 23.41 11.08 11.51
C SER A 75 22.56 12.21 10.93
N VAL A 76 21.31 11.87 10.59
CA VAL A 76 20.27 12.83 10.21
C VAL A 76 19.13 12.71 11.21
N SER A 77 18.94 13.75 12.02
CA SER A 77 17.80 13.86 12.92
C SER A 77 16.65 14.54 12.18
N ILE A 78 15.50 13.87 12.13
CA ILE A 78 14.28 14.42 11.56
C ILE A 78 13.34 14.68 12.72
N GLU A 79 12.77 15.87 12.81
CA GLU A 79 11.91 16.25 13.92
C GLU A 79 10.73 17.08 13.45
N THR A 80 9.67 17.04 14.25
CA THR A 80 8.53 17.92 14.03
C THR A 80 8.93 19.30 14.51
N SER A 81 9.06 20.22 13.56
CA SER A 81 9.27 21.62 13.87
C SER A 81 8.04 22.38 13.43
N SER A 82 7.31 22.93 14.40
CA SER A 82 6.34 24.00 14.13
C SER A 82 7.14 25.27 13.82
N ALA A 83 7.80 25.30 12.67
CA ALA A 83 8.48 26.49 12.21
C ALA A 83 7.40 27.54 11.91
N ARG A 84 7.33 28.51 12.83
CA ARG A 84 6.68 29.81 12.76
C ARG A 84 6.69 30.30 11.31
N ALA A 85 5.50 30.39 10.70
CA ALA A 85 5.31 31.13 9.46
C ALA A 85 5.41 32.63 9.75
N THR A 86 6.59 33.10 10.17
CA THR A 86 6.98 34.50 10.00
C THR A 86 7.61 34.61 8.63
N ARG A 87 6.74 34.76 7.62
CA ARG A 87 7.03 35.66 6.52
C ARG A 87 6.05 36.81 6.64
N GLU A 88 6.57 37.89 7.20
CA GLU A 88 6.20 39.25 6.85
C GLU A 88 5.94 39.31 5.33
N LEU A 89 4.69 39.49 4.96
CA LEU A 89 4.36 40.21 3.75
C LEU A 89 4.07 41.61 4.23
N ALA A 90 5.00 42.50 3.88
CA ALA A 90 4.89 43.93 4.06
C ALA A 90 3.49 44.41 3.66
N ALA A 91 2.78 44.95 4.64
CA ALA A 91 1.66 45.82 4.39
C ALA A 91 2.23 47.14 3.88
N GLU A 92 2.06 47.42 2.58
CA GLU A 92 1.95 48.80 2.12
C GLU A 92 0.47 49.21 2.24
N PRO A 93 0.18 50.38 2.81
CA PRO A 93 -1.19 50.80 3.08
C PRO A 93 -1.78 51.42 1.81
N VAL A 94 -2.88 50.86 1.30
CA VAL A 94 -3.77 51.59 0.38
C VAL A 94 -5.04 51.93 1.14
N ALA A 95 -5.26 53.23 1.24
CA ALA A 95 -6.26 53.91 2.03
C ALA A 95 -7.70 53.42 1.77
N SER A 96 -8.50 53.47 2.84
CA SER A 96 -9.95 53.31 2.76
C SER A 96 -10.57 54.50 2.02
N ALA A 97 -11.46 54.23 1.06
CA ALA A 97 -12.57 55.11 0.74
C ALA A 97 -13.72 54.26 0.23
N GLY A 98 -14.81 54.27 0.96
CA GLY A 98 -15.99 53.48 0.67
C GLY A 98 -16.73 53.96 -0.57
N ALA A 99 -17.39 53.00 -1.24
CA ALA A 99 -18.58 53.24 -2.02
C ALA A 99 -19.41 51.95 -2.01
N VAL A 100 -20.55 51.99 -1.33
CA VAL A 100 -21.58 50.97 -1.35
C VAL A 100 -22.43 51.21 -2.60
N MET A 101 -22.50 50.24 -3.51
CA MET A 101 -23.52 50.16 -4.57
C MET A 101 -23.71 48.69 -5.03
N PRO A 102 -24.89 48.34 -5.59
CA PRO A 102 -25.69 47.21 -5.13
C PRO A 102 -25.44 45.88 -5.84
N ILE A 103 -25.91 44.82 -5.16
CA ILE A 103 -26.03 43.43 -5.61
C ILE A 103 -26.84 43.38 -6.92
N ALA A 104 -26.15 43.09 -8.02
CA ALA A 104 -26.76 42.64 -9.28
C ALA A 104 -26.38 41.17 -9.49
N ALA A 105 -27.38 40.37 -9.85
CA ALA A 105 -27.41 38.92 -9.89
C ALA A 105 -26.14 38.26 -10.44
N ALA A 106 -25.52 37.42 -9.62
CA ALA A 106 -24.49 36.51 -10.07
C ALA A 106 -25.12 35.40 -10.92
N GLU A 107 -24.69 35.35 -12.18
CA GLU A 107 -24.77 34.20 -13.08
C GLU A 107 -24.29 32.90 -12.39
N PRO A 108 -24.74 31.71 -12.85
CA PRO A 108 -24.53 30.46 -12.13
C PRO A 108 -23.04 30.19 -11.98
N LYS A 109 -22.60 29.95 -10.73
CA LYS A 109 -21.25 29.53 -10.40
C LYS A 109 -20.93 28.22 -11.13
N ALA A 110 -20.27 28.33 -12.28
CA ALA A 110 -19.58 27.22 -12.90
C ALA A 110 -18.47 26.71 -11.95
N SER A 111 -18.75 25.55 -11.37
CA SER A 111 -17.86 24.58 -10.70
C SER A 111 -16.75 25.13 -9.80
N ALA A 112 -17.08 25.36 -8.53
CA ALA A 112 -16.09 25.27 -7.47
C ALA A 112 -15.66 23.79 -7.30
N ASP A 113 -14.38 23.53 -7.54
CA ASP A 113 -13.62 22.37 -7.05
C ASP A 113 -14.17 20.97 -7.43
N ARG A 114 -14.23 20.65 -8.73
CA ARG A 114 -14.42 19.26 -9.16
C ARG A 114 -13.30 18.39 -8.57
N PRO A 115 -13.60 17.26 -7.92
CA PRO A 115 -12.59 16.35 -7.40
C PRO A 115 -11.65 15.92 -8.54
N ARG A 116 -10.34 16.10 -8.35
CA ARG A 116 -9.33 15.65 -9.31
C ARG A 116 -9.15 14.14 -9.23
N PHE A 117 -10.00 13.40 -9.97
CA PHE A 117 -9.76 11.99 -10.22
C PHE A 117 -8.52 11.81 -11.11
N ASP A 118 -7.81 10.69 -10.92
CA ASP A 118 -6.64 10.37 -11.73
C ASP A 118 -7.09 9.88 -13.12
N THR A 119 -6.86 10.72 -14.14
CA THR A 119 -7.18 10.45 -15.55
C THR A 119 -6.56 9.18 -16.14
N ARG A 120 -5.59 8.56 -15.44
CA ARG A 120 -5.01 7.27 -15.84
C ARG A 120 -5.87 6.08 -15.43
N PHE A 121 -6.82 6.28 -14.50
CA PHE A 121 -7.67 5.25 -13.94
C PHE A 121 -9.10 5.37 -14.48
N THR A 122 -9.30 4.92 -15.72
CA THR A 122 -10.61 4.91 -16.40
C THR A 122 -11.09 3.49 -16.67
N PHE A 123 -12.37 3.31 -17.00
CA PHE A 123 -12.90 1.98 -17.32
C PHE A 123 -12.27 1.37 -18.57
N GLU A 124 -11.91 2.19 -19.56
CA GLU A 124 -11.28 1.79 -20.82
C GLU A 124 -9.85 1.27 -20.62
N ARG A 125 -9.18 1.71 -19.55
CA ARG A 125 -7.83 1.27 -19.18
C ARG A 125 -7.84 0.10 -18.20
N PHE A 126 -9.00 -0.31 -17.70
CA PHE A 126 -9.11 -1.43 -16.78
C PHE A 126 -9.25 -2.75 -17.56
N VAL A 127 -8.27 -3.64 -17.44
CA VAL A 127 -8.30 -4.95 -18.13
C VAL A 127 -9.18 -5.93 -17.36
N VAL A 128 -10.21 -6.45 -18.04
CA VAL A 128 -11.24 -7.31 -17.43
C VAL A 128 -11.02 -8.78 -17.77
N ASP A 129 -11.11 -9.63 -16.77
CA ASP A 129 -11.18 -11.09 -16.92
C ASP A 129 -12.19 -11.69 -15.92
N THR A 130 -12.22 -13.01 -15.76
CA THR A 130 -13.08 -13.69 -14.79
C THR A 130 -12.78 -13.35 -13.32
N SER A 131 -11.56 -12.95 -12.98
CA SER A 131 -11.10 -12.65 -11.61
C SER A 131 -11.65 -11.32 -11.06
N ASN A 132 -12.01 -10.39 -11.95
CA ASN A 132 -12.43 -9.02 -11.61
C ASN A 132 -13.74 -8.56 -12.27
N ARG A 133 -14.37 -9.39 -13.10
CA ARG A 133 -15.59 -9.07 -13.88
C ARG A 133 -16.73 -8.50 -13.05
N VAL A 134 -17.02 -9.10 -11.90
CA VAL A 134 -18.15 -8.70 -11.05
C VAL A 134 -17.91 -7.30 -10.49
N ALA A 135 -16.73 -7.05 -9.93
CA ALA A 135 -16.34 -5.73 -9.43
C ALA A 135 -16.37 -4.66 -10.53
N PHE A 136 -15.87 -4.99 -11.73
CA PHE A 136 -15.90 -4.07 -12.87
C PHE A 136 -17.33 -3.73 -13.32
N ASN A 137 -18.19 -4.74 -13.48
CA ASN A 137 -19.58 -4.53 -13.89
C ASN A 137 -20.37 -3.75 -12.82
N ALA A 138 -20.13 -4.04 -11.55
CA ALA A 138 -20.74 -3.30 -10.43
C ALA A 138 -20.29 -1.83 -10.43
N ALA A 139 -19.01 -1.57 -10.65
CA ALA A 139 -18.47 -0.23 -10.76
C ALA A 139 -19.11 0.54 -11.94
N LYS A 140 -19.24 -0.08 -13.11
CA LYS A 140 -19.95 0.52 -14.26
C LYS A 140 -21.41 0.84 -13.93
N ALA A 141 -22.15 -0.12 -13.36
CA ALA A 141 -23.56 0.07 -13.02
C ALA A 141 -23.77 1.20 -11.99
N LEU A 142 -22.84 1.40 -11.06
CA LEU A 142 -22.93 2.49 -10.09
C LEU A 142 -22.64 3.87 -10.70
N ALA A 143 -21.84 3.92 -11.77
CA ALA A 143 -21.50 5.15 -12.48
C ALA A 143 -22.60 5.61 -13.46
N GLU A 144 -23.57 4.74 -13.80
CA GLU A 144 -24.71 5.11 -14.64
C GLU A 144 -25.53 6.25 -14.01
N PRO A 145 -26.11 7.17 -14.82
CA PRO A 145 -26.97 8.24 -14.31
C PRO A 145 -28.27 7.68 -13.71
N GLY A 146 -28.90 8.45 -12.82
CA GLY A 146 -30.17 8.08 -12.16
C GLY A 146 -29.98 7.60 -10.71
N ALA A 147 -30.90 6.77 -10.21
CA ALA A 147 -30.78 6.17 -8.87
C ALA A 147 -29.87 4.92 -8.93
N PRO A 148 -28.92 4.74 -7.99
CA PRO A 148 -28.07 3.57 -7.99
C PRO A 148 -28.87 2.30 -7.69
N ARG A 149 -28.56 1.20 -8.40
CA ARG A 149 -29.24 -0.10 -8.21
C ARG A 149 -28.92 -0.74 -6.85
N PHE A 150 -27.77 -0.39 -6.29
CA PHE A 150 -27.30 -0.80 -4.98
C PHE A 150 -26.43 0.31 -4.39
N SER A 151 -26.47 0.46 -3.07
CA SER A 151 -25.56 1.32 -2.32
C SER A 151 -25.51 0.78 -0.88
N PRO A 152 -24.33 0.57 -0.29
CA PRO A 152 -23.00 0.81 -0.84
C PRO A 152 -22.54 -0.23 -1.88
N LEU A 153 -21.56 0.14 -2.70
CA LEU A 153 -20.66 -0.78 -3.38
C LEU A 153 -19.41 -0.98 -2.51
N TYR A 154 -19.16 -2.20 -2.07
CA TYR A 154 -18.00 -2.56 -1.27
C TYR A 154 -17.02 -3.39 -2.09
N LEU A 155 -15.88 -2.80 -2.46
CA LEU A 155 -14.80 -3.43 -3.21
C LEU A 155 -13.75 -3.99 -2.24
N HIS A 156 -13.40 -5.27 -2.36
CA HIS A 156 -12.33 -5.82 -1.51
C HIS A 156 -11.38 -6.76 -2.23
N SER A 157 -10.12 -6.69 -1.82
CA SER A 157 -9.02 -7.48 -2.37
C SER A 157 -7.75 -7.21 -1.58
N ASN A 158 -6.73 -8.05 -1.75
CA ASN A 158 -5.37 -7.69 -1.35
C ASN A 158 -4.88 -6.40 -2.06
N THR A 159 -3.76 -5.85 -1.60
CA THR A 159 -3.19 -4.62 -2.16
C THR A 159 -2.85 -4.78 -3.64
N GLY A 160 -3.04 -3.70 -4.41
CA GLY A 160 -2.62 -3.62 -5.81
C GLY A 160 -3.37 -4.55 -6.78
N GLN A 161 -4.66 -4.83 -6.56
CA GLN A 161 -5.51 -5.59 -7.49
C GLN A 161 -6.50 -4.72 -8.28
N GLY A 162 -6.53 -3.39 -8.07
CA GLY A 162 -7.33 -2.47 -8.89
C GLY A 162 -8.50 -1.76 -8.19
N LYS A 163 -8.68 -1.89 -6.87
CA LYS A 163 -9.73 -1.18 -6.11
C LYS A 163 -9.73 0.33 -6.37
N THR A 164 -8.58 0.98 -6.14
CA THR A 164 -8.40 2.42 -6.37
C THR A 164 -8.66 2.79 -7.83
N HIS A 165 -8.23 1.96 -8.80
CA HIS A 165 -8.52 2.20 -10.22
C HIS A 165 -10.02 2.26 -10.48
N LEU A 166 -10.78 1.26 -10.01
CA LEU A 166 -12.23 1.24 -10.16
C LEU A 166 -12.91 2.43 -9.49
N MET A 167 -12.47 2.84 -8.29
CA MET A 167 -13.03 4.01 -7.61
C MET A 167 -12.83 5.30 -8.42
N HIS A 168 -11.64 5.51 -8.96
CA HIS A 168 -11.37 6.66 -9.82
C HIS A 168 -12.16 6.60 -11.14
N ALA A 169 -12.36 5.41 -11.70
CA ALA A 169 -13.15 5.22 -12.91
C ALA A 169 -14.65 5.50 -12.68
N ILE A 170 -15.21 5.06 -11.54
CA ILE A 170 -16.58 5.38 -11.11
C ILE A 170 -16.77 6.89 -11.03
N GLY A 171 -15.88 7.57 -10.30
CA GLY A 171 -15.96 9.02 -10.09
C GLY A 171 -15.94 9.82 -11.39
N GLN A 172 -15.03 9.48 -12.30
CA GLN A 172 -14.94 10.13 -13.61
C GLN A 172 -16.18 9.88 -14.45
N ALA A 173 -16.53 8.62 -14.67
CA ALA A 173 -17.67 8.27 -15.52
C ALA A 173 -19.00 8.85 -14.98
N TYR A 174 -19.17 8.89 -13.66
CA TYR A 174 -20.37 9.47 -13.05
C TYR A 174 -20.44 10.99 -13.25
N LEU A 175 -19.33 11.72 -13.03
CA LEU A 175 -19.30 13.17 -13.25
C LEU A 175 -19.37 13.56 -14.73
N ASP A 176 -18.88 12.70 -15.62
CA ASP A 176 -19.03 12.90 -17.07
C ASP A 176 -20.49 12.68 -17.51
N ALA A 177 -21.17 11.69 -16.93
CA ALA A 177 -22.58 11.39 -17.21
C ALA A 177 -23.55 12.38 -16.53
N VAL A 178 -23.19 12.93 -15.36
CA VAL A 178 -24.00 13.87 -14.59
C VAL A 178 -23.15 15.08 -14.20
N PRO A 179 -22.95 16.06 -15.10
CA PRO A 179 -22.00 17.17 -14.90
C PRO A 179 -22.26 18.09 -13.71
N GLU A 180 -23.50 18.14 -13.23
CA GLU A 180 -23.95 18.93 -12.07
C GLU A 180 -23.81 18.17 -10.74
N ALA A 181 -23.52 16.86 -10.78
CA ALA A 181 -23.33 16.08 -9.57
C ALA A 181 -22.03 16.44 -8.86
N SER A 182 -22.01 16.17 -7.56
CA SER A 182 -20.87 16.36 -6.68
C SER A 182 -20.32 15.02 -6.20
N ALA A 183 -19.00 14.92 -6.10
CA ALA A 183 -18.34 13.69 -5.65
C ALA A 183 -17.15 13.99 -4.74
N ILE A 184 -16.89 13.07 -3.80
CA ILE A 184 -15.68 13.07 -2.96
C ILE A 184 -15.04 11.70 -3.04
N TYR A 185 -13.72 11.70 -3.29
CA TYR A 185 -12.85 10.56 -3.04
C TYR A 185 -11.85 10.91 -1.95
N MET A 186 -11.72 10.03 -0.96
CA MET A 186 -10.70 10.17 0.07
C MET A 186 -10.32 8.81 0.67
N PRO A 187 -9.05 8.61 1.07
CA PRO A 187 -8.68 7.50 1.93
C PRO A 187 -9.34 7.61 3.31
N ALA A 188 -9.61 6.49 3.97
CA ALA A 188 -10.20 6.45 5.30
C ALA A 188 -9.30 7.11 6.36
N GLU A 189 -7.97 7.07 6.17
CA GLU A 189 -7.02 7.82 7.00
C GLU A 189 -7.25 9.34 6.93
N ARG A 190 -7.55 9.87 5.72
CA ARG A 190 -7.87 11.28 5.55
C ARG A 190 -9.19 11.64 6.21
N PHE A 191 -10.19 10.75 6.14
CA PHE A 191 -11.46 10.91 6.85
C PHE A 191 -11.22 11.02 8.36
N MET A 192 -10.45 10.09 8.93
CA MET A 192 -10.07 10.11 10.34
C MET A 192 -9.39 11.43 10.73
N PHE A 193 -8.39 11.86 9.95
CA PHE A 193 -7.65 13.09 10.25
C PHE A 193 -8.56 14.32 10.20
N GLU A 194 -9.37 14.46 9.15
CA GLU A 194 -10.28 15.60 9.00
C GLU A 194 -11.35 15.61 10.10
N PHE A 195 -11.87 14.45 10.50
CA PHE A 195 -12.80 14.33 11.62
C PHE A 195 -12.17 14.73 12.95
N VAL A 196 -11.00 14.19 13.29
CA VAL A 196 -10.29 14.52 14.54
C VAL A 196 -9.96 16.03 14.60
N ARG A 197 -9.55 16.62 13.48
CA ARG A 197 -9.32 18.06 13.39
C ARG A 197 -10.62 18.84 13.65
N ALA A 198 -11.71 18.48 12.99
CA ALA A 198 -13.01 19.12 13.17
C ALA A 198 -13.54 19.02 14.61
N VAL A 199 -13.33 17.89 15.29
CA VAL A 199 -13.65 17.74 16.71
C VAL A 199 -12.82 18.72 17.56
N ARG A 200 -11.51 18.81 17.28
CA ARG A 200 -10.58 19.67 18.04
C ARG A 200 -10.88 21.17 17.84
N GLU A 201 -11.29 21.54 16.63
CA GLU A 201 -11.67 22.90 16.24
C GLU A 201 -13.13 23.23 16.57
N ARG A 202 -13.91 22.26 17.11
CA ARG A 202 -15.36 22.36 17.36
C ARG A 202 -16.19 22.69 16.11
N ASP A 203 -15.70 22.29 14.94
CA ASP A 203 -16.31 22.51 13.62
C ASP A 203 -16.77 21.19 12.97
N THR A 204 -17.35 20.29 13.77
CA THR A 204 -17.84 19.00 13.28
C THR A 204 -19.03 19.15 12.32
N PHE A 205 -19.78 20.24 12.43
CA PHE A 205 -20.93 20.51 11.57
C PHE A 205 -20.49 20.77 10.12
N ALA A 206 -19.51 21.65 9.88
CA ALA A 206 -19.04 21.92 8.52
C ALA A 206 -18.39 20.68 7.88
N PHE A 207 -17.68 19.88 8.68
CA PHE A 207 -17.15 18.58 8.24
C PHE A 207 -18.28 17.67 7.73
N LYS A 208 -19.34 17.48 8.52
CA LYS A 208 -20.50 16.64 8.15
C LYS A 208 -21.21 17.18 6.92
N GLN A 209 -21.50 18.47 6.88
CA GLN A 209 -22.21 19.10 5.76
C GLN A 209 -21.48 18.91 4.43
N ARG A 210 -20.15 19.11 4.43
CA ARG A 210 -19.33 18.91 3.22
C ARG A 210 -19.32 17.44 2.78
N LEU A 211 -19.15 16.51 3.71
CA LEU A 211 -18.98 15.08 3.40
C LEU A 211 -20.30 14.40 3.01
N ARG A 212 -21.41 14.80 3.65
CA ARG A 212 -22.75 14.22 3.43
C ARG A 212 -23.55 14.96 2.36
N GLY A 213 -23.13 16.17 2.01
CA GLY A 213 -23.74 16.97 0.96
C GLY A 213 -23.48 16.48 -0.47
N VAL A 214 -22.59 15.49 -0.67
CA VAL A 214 -22.25 15.03 -2.03
C VAL A 214 -23.14 13.90 -2.54
N ASP A 215 -23.25 13.78 -3.87
CA ASP A 215 -24.04 12.74 -4.53
C ASP A 215 -23.31 11.39 -4.61
N LEU A 216 -21.97 11.42 -4.60
CA LEU A 216 -21.10 10.25 -4.61
C LEU A 216 -19.98 10.40 -3.56
N LEU A 217 -19.97 9.52 -2.56
CA LEU A 217 -18.90 9.41 -1.59
C LEU A 217 -18.10 8.13 -1.80
N MET A 218 -16.78 8.25 -1.83
CA MET A 218 -15.87 7.13 -2.04
C MET A 218 -14.75 7.12 -1.00
N ILE A 219 -14.66 6.01 -0.26
CA ILE A 219 -13.76 5.85 0.88
C ILE A 219 -12.80 4.69 0.61
N ASP A 220 -11.52 4.99 0.42
CA ASP A 220 -10.49 3.99 0.10
C ASP A 220 -9.79 3.50 1.38
N ASP A 221 -9.28 2.27 1.35
CA ASP A 221 -8.54 1.64 2.45
C ASP A 221 -9.21 1.73 3.84
N LEU A 222 -10.46 1.27 3.96
CA LEU A 222 -11.24 1.30 5.20
C LEU A 222 -10.53 0.66 6.41
N GLN A 223 -9.63 -0.31 6.19
CA GLN A 223 -8.85 -0.94 7.25
C GLN A 223 -8.08 0.05 8.15
N PHE A 224 -7.80 1.27 7.68
CA PHE A 224 -7.06 2.27 8.47
C PHE A 224 -7.84 2.88 9.64
N ILE A 225 -9.17 2.71 9.70
CA ILE A 225 -9.98 3.17 10.86
C ILE A 225 -10.23 2.05 11.89
N ALA A 226 -9.66 0.86 11.69
CA ALA A 226 -9.75 -0.24 12.64
C ALA A 226 -9.23 0.16 14.03
N GLY A 227 -9.99 -0.20 15.07
CA GLY A 227 -9.69 0.16 16.46
C GLY A 227 -9.83 1.65 16.80
N LYS A 228 -10.41 2.48 15.93
CA LYS A 228 -10.68 3.91 16.15
C LYS A 228 -12.16 4.15 16.41
N GLU A 229 -12.64 3.80 17.60
CA GLU A 229 -14.08 3.79 17.97
C GLU A 229 -14.82 5.07 17.58
N SER A 230 -14.36 6.25 18.03
CA SER A 230 -15.03 7.52 17.70
C SER A 230 -15.08 7.85 16.21
N THR A 231 -14.06 7.43 15.46
CA THR A 231 -14.01 7.62 14.00
C THR A 231 -14.95 6.63 13.30
N GLN A 232 -15.02 5.39 13.77
CA GLN A 232 -15.94 4.38 13.24
C GLN A 232 -17.39 4.76 13.50
N GLU A 233 -17.69 5.33 14.66
CA GLU A 233 -19.03 5.82 14.99
C GLU A 233 -19.46 6.95 14.03
N GLU A 234 -18.63 7.97 13.83
CA GLU A 234 -18.94 9.03 12.86
C GLU A 234 -19.04 8.49 11.42
N PHE A 235 -18.19 7.53 11.08
CA PHE A 235 -18.24 6.87 9.78
C PHE A 235 -19.55 6.09 9.59
N PHE A 236 -19.98 5.34 10.61
CA PHE A 236 -21.25 4.62 10.63
C PHE A 236 -22.43 5.58 10.38
N HIS A 237 -22.46 6.73 11.05
CA HIS A 237 -23.51 7.73 10.81
C HIS A 237 -23.48 8.30 9.40
N THR A 238 -22.29 8.47 8.83
CA THR A 238 -22.14 8.90 7.42
C THR A 238 -22.69 7.84 6.47
N VAL A 239 -22.37 6.55 6.68
CA VAL A 239 -22.88 5.44 5.88
C VAL A 239 -24.41 5.35 5.95
N ASP A 240 -24.99 5.38 7.15
CA ASP A 240 -26.44 5.29 7.36
C ASP A 240 -27.19 6.44 6.66
N GLU A 241 -26.64 7.65 6.65
CA GLU A 241 -27.25 8.79 5.96
C GLU A 241 -27.25 8.62 4.44
N PHE A 242 -26.12 8.20 3.85
CA PHE A 242 -26.04 7.93 2.41
C PHE A 242 -27.00 6.83 1.96
N MET A 243 -27.11 5.77 2.76
CA MET A 243 -28.04 4.67 2.48
C MET A 243 -29.50 5.13 2.58
N ARG A 244 -29.85 5.90 3.61
CA ARG A 244 -31.21 6.42 3.82
C ARG A 244 -31.65 7.37 2.69
N GLU A 245 -30.72 8.17 2.17
CA GLU A 245 -30.98 9.12 1.08
C GLU A 245 -30.88 8.49 -0.31
N GLY A 246 -30.48 7.21 -0.41
CA GLY A 246 -30.29 6.54 -1.70
C GLY A 246 -29.12 7.09 -2.53
N LYS A 247 -28.16 7.75 -1.87
CA LYS A 247 -26.96 8.31 -2.51
C LYS A 247 -25.93 7.23 -2.84
N ARG A 248 -24.98 7.53 -3.72
CA ARG A 248 -23.92 6.60 -4.11
C ARG A 248 -22.82 6.56 -3.07
N LEU A 249 -22.57 5.38 -2.52
CA LEU A 249 -21.47 5.14 -1.59
C LEU A 249 -20.58 4.02 -2.12
N VAL A 250 -19.28 4.28 -2.26
CA VAL A 250 -18.27 3.26 -2.58
C VAL A 250 -17.29 3.14 -1.43
N ILE A 251 -17.02 1.92 -1.02
CA ILE A 251 -15.99 1.62 -0.02
C ILE A 251 -15.01 0.63 -0.62
N ALA A 252 -13.72 0.85 -0.39
CA ALA A 252 -12.68 -0.14 -0.65
C ALA A 252 -11.97 -0.57 0.63
N ALA A 253 -11.65 -1.87 0.73
CA ALA A 253 -10.89 -2.43 1.83
C ALA A 253 -10.00 -3.60 1.38
N ASP A 254 -9.12 -4.06 2.27
CA ASP A 254 -8.27 -5.22 2.00
C ASP A 254 -9.00 -6.57 2.15
N ARG A 255 -10.13 -6.60 2.86
CA ARG A 255 -10.92 -7.80 3.21
C ARG A 255 -12.41 -7.54 3.07
N SER A 256 -13.21 -8.62 3.08
CA SER A 256 -14.68 -8.53 3.12
C SER A 256 -15.16 -7.88 4.42
N PRO A 257 -16.37 -7.27 4.47
CA PRO A 257 -16.84 -6.55 5.66
C PRO A 257 -16.79 -7.37 6.95
N LEU A 258 -17.20 -8.64 6.90
CA LEU A 258 -17.23 -9.55 8.06
C LEU A 258 -15.84 -10.05 8.49
N ALA A 259 -14.83 -9.94 7.64
CA ALA A 259 -13.46 -10.39 7.89
C ALA A 259 -12.50 -9.23 8.21
N LEU A 260 -13.03 -8.01 8.33
CA LEU A 260 -12.25 -6.81 8.59
C LEU A 260 -12.05 -6.66 10.10
N GLU A 261 -10.85 -7.01 10.57
CA GLU A 261 -10.49 -7.00 11.99
C GLU A 261 -10.53 -5.58 12.57
N GLY A 262 -11.06 -5.44 13.80
CA GLY A 262 -11.10 -4.16 14.50
C GLY A 262 -12.16 -3.18 14.00
N ILE A 263 -13.09 -3.60 13.13
CA ILE A 263 -14.28 -2.84 12.73
C ILE A 263 -15.51 -3.32 13.51
N GLU A 264 -16.33 -2.37 13.98
CA GLU A 264 -17.58 -2.67 14.69
C GLU A 264 -18.55 -3.51 13.84
N ALA A 265 -19.15 -4.53 14.46
CA ALA A 265 -20.05 -5.47 13.78
C ALA A 265 -21.25 -4.79 13.09
N ARG A 266 -21.79 -3.71 13.69
CA ARG A 266 -22.87 -2.92 13.09
C ARG A 266 -22.45 -2.24 11.79
N LEU A 267 -21.24 -1.70 11.75
CA LEU A 267 -20.69 -1.07 10.56
C LEU A 267 -20.44 -2.13 9.50
N ALA A 268 -19.77 -3.24 9.83
CA ALA A 268 -19.56 -4.35 8.92
C ALA A 268 -20.88 -4.87 8.29
N SER A 269 -21.95 -4.98 9.08
CA SER A 269 -23.29 -5.37 8.62
C SER A 269 -23.87 -4.37 7.61
N ARG A 270 -23.80 -3.05 7.90
CA ARG A 270 -24.24 -2.01 6.95
C ARG A 270 -23.48 -2.07 5.64
N LEU A 271 -22.17 -2.23 5.70
CA LEU A 271 -21.33 -2.31 4.51
C LEU A 271 -21.61 -3.55 3.66
N GLY A 272 -22.02 -4.65 4.29
CA GLY A 272 -22.43 -5.87 3.61
C GLY A 272 -23.87 -5.85 3.07
N SER A 273 -24.70 -4.86 3.43
CA SER A 273 -26.10 -4.82 3.01
C SER A 273 -26.34 -4.36 1.57
N GLY A 274 -25.33 -3.71 0.96
CA GLY A 274 -25.31 -3.38 -0.46
C GLY A 274 -24.73 -4.50 -1.31
N LEU A 275 -23.85 -4.16 -2.26
CA LEU A 275 -23.13 -5.15 -3.07
C LEU A 275 -21.66 -5.23 -2.63
N ALA A 276 -21.26 -6.37 -2.07
CA ALA A 276 -19.86 -6.68 -1.84
C ALA A 276 -19.28 -7.45 -3.04
N ALA A 277 -18.25 -6.89 -3.67
CA ALA A 277 -17.58 -7.48 -4.83
C ALA A 277 -16.09 -7.71 -4.52
N ASP A 278 -15.64 -8.95 -4.70
CA ASP A 278 -14.24 -9.32 -4.56
C ASP A 278 -13.47 -9.08 -5.87
N ILE A 279 -12.21 -8.68 -5.74
CA ILE A 279 -11.24 -8.70 -6.83
C ILE A 279 -10.19 -9.75 -6.50
N LYS A 280 -10.16 -10.82 -7.29
CA LYS A 280 -9.24 -11.94 -7.07
C LYS A 280 -7.85 -11.61 -7.62
N PRO A 281 -6.78 -12.27 -7.12
CA PRO A 281 -5.44 -12.10 -7.66
C PRO A 281 -5.39 -12.38 -9.16
N ALA A 282 -4.70 -11.50 -9.90
CA ALA A 282 -4.55 -11.64 -11.34
C ALA A 282 -3.73 -12.88 -11.74
N GLU A 283 -4.32 -13.76 -12.53
CA GLU A 283 -3.62 -14.90 -13.11
C GLU A 283 -2.62 -14.45 -14.19
N MET A 284 -1.76 -15.36 -14.65
CA MET A 284 -0.69 -15.03 -15.60
C MET A 284 -1.22 -14.42 -16.89
N GLY A 285 -2.35 -14.92 -17.43
CA GLY A 285 -2.99 -14.38 -18.63
C GLY A 285 -3.47 -12.92 -18.46
N LEU A 286 -4.13 -12.61 -17.33
CA LEU A 286 -4.53 -11.23 -17.03
C LEU A 286 -3.32 -10.33 -16.83
N ARG A 287 -2.30 -10.77 -16.08
CA ARG A 287 -1.04 -10.02 -15.89
C ARG A 287 -0.36 -9.71 -17.21
N ARG A 288 -0.30 -10.68 -18.13
CA ARG A 288 0.26 -10.50 -19.47
C ARG A 288 -0.50 -9.45 -20.28
N THR A 289 -1.83 -9.49 -20.23
CA THR A 289 -2.70 -8.53 -20.93
C THR A 289 -2.59 -7.12 -20.33
N ILE A 290 -2.44 -7.01 -19.01
CA ILE A 290 -2.18 -5.73 -18.32
C ILE A 290 -0.85 -5.15 -18.80
N LEU A 291 0.20 -5.96 -18.92
CA LEU A 291 1.49 -5.50 -19.45
C LEU A 291 1.40 -5.00 -20.89
N ASP A 292 0.67 -5.70 -21.78
CA ASP A 292 0.44 -5.24 -23.15
C ASP A 292 -0.22 -3.86 -23.15
N ARG A 293 -1.33 -3.72 -22.42
CA ARG A 293 -2.07 -2.46 -22.33
C ARG A 293 -1.22 -1.33 -21.76
N LYS A 294 -0.37 -1.62 -20.78
CA LYS A 294 0.55 -0.63 -20.20
C LYS A 294 1.66 -0.24 -21.15
N LEU A 295 2.16 -1.16 -21.97
CA LEU A 295 3.18 -0.87 -22.96
C LEU A 295 2.64 0.03 -24.07
N GLU A 296 1.38 -0.16 -24.49
CA GLU A 296 0.70 0.74 -25.44
C GLU A 296 0.63 2.20 -24.94
N ASP A 297 0.52 2.38 -23.62
CA ASP A 297 0.50 3.70 -22.99
C ASP A 297 1.91 4.33 -22.86
N MET A 298 2.98 3.67 -23.32
CA MET A 298 4.38 4.13 -23.24
C MET A 298 4.98 4.37 -24.64
N PRO A 299 4.85 5.60 -25.19
CA PRO A 299 5.40 5.93 -26.50
C PRO A 299 6.92 5.69 -26.57
N GLY A 300 7.37 4.99 -27.60
CA GLY A 300 8.79 4.70 -27.84
C GLY A 300 9.38 3.59 -26.96
N ALA A 301 8.59 2.95 -26.10
CA ALA A 301 9.04 1.77 -25.37
C ALA A 301 8.97 0.52 -26.26
N VAL A 302 10.09 -0.20 -26.38
CA VAL A 302 10.16 -1.48 -27.08
C VAL A 302 10.58 -2.54 -26.09
N VAL A 303 9.65 -3.43 -25.75
CA VAL A 303 9.89 -4.56 -24.83
C VAL A 303 9.53 -5.86 -25.56
N PRO A 304 10.47 -6.81 -25.72
CA PRO A 304 10.18 -8.09 -26.37
C PRO A 304 9.10 -8.88 -25.63
N GLY A 305 8.26 -9.61 -26.38
CA GLY A 305 7.17 -10.42 -25.81
C GLY A 305 7.65 -11.42 -24.74
N GLN A 306 8.82 -12.05 -24.96
CA GLN A 306 9.42 -12.99 -24.00
C GLN A 306 9.76 -12.33 -22.65
N VAL A 307 10.09 -11.03 -22.66
CA VAL A 307 10.35 -10.27 -21.43
C VAL A 307 9.02 -9.97 -20.72
N LEU A 308 7.96 -9.63 -21.46
CA LEU A 308 6.63 -9.47 -20.87
C LEU A 308 6.10 -10.79 -20.28
N ASP A 309 6.33 -11.91 -20.95
CA ASP A 309 5.99 -13.24 -20.47
C ASP A 309 6.77 -13.57 -19.19
N LEU A 310 8.07 -13.23 -19.13
CA LEU A 310 8.91 -13.37 -17.95
C LEU A 310 8.36 -12.56 -16.76
N LEU A 311 8.03 -11.28 -16.98
CA LEU A 311 7.45 -10.41 -15.95
C LEU A 311 6.11 -10.97 -15.46
N ALA A 312 5.21 -11.35 -16.38
CA ALA A 312 3.91 -11.93 -16.05
C ALA A 312 4.04 -13.26 -15.32
N ALA A 313 5.06 -14.07 -15.60
CA ALA A 313 5.30 -15.32 -14.89
C ALA A 313 5.87 -15.09 -13.49
N ARG A 314 6.87 -14.19 -13.36
CA ARG A 314 7.69 -14.01 -12.14
C ARG A 314 7.19 -12.94 -11.18
N ILE A 315 6.24 -12.08 -11.54
CA ILE A 315 5.73 -11.04 -10.64
C ILE A 315 4.24 -11.26 -10.39
N SER A 316 3.92 -11.96 -9.29
CA SER A 316 2.57 -12.47 -8.95
C SER A 316 1.95 -11.87 -7.69
N SER A 317 2.72 -11.11 -6.93
CA SER A 317 2.34 -10.49 -5.65
C SER A 317 1.21 -9.46 -5.82
N SER A 318 1.35 -8.53 -6.76
CA SER A 318 0.34 -7.53 -7.08
C SER A 318 0.52 -6.94 -8.47
N VAL A 319 -0.58 -6.45 -9.07
CA VAL A 319 -0.53 -5.73 -10.35
C VAL A 319 0.30 -4.45 -10.21
N ARG A 320 0.27 -3.79 -9.05
CA ARG A 320 1.08 -2.60 -8.78
C ARG A 320 2.59 -2.89 -8.90
N GLU A 321 3.07 -4.01 -8.37
CA GLU A 321 4.47 -4.41 -8.49
C GLU A 321 4.84 -4.78 -9.93
N LEU A 322 3.93 -5.47 -10.63
CA LEU A 322 4.08 -5.81 -12.05
C LEU A 322 4.25 -4.57 -12.94
N GLU A 323 3.34 -3.60 -12.80
CA GLU A 323 3.42 -2.33 -13.52
C GLU A 323 4.67 -1.54 -13.14
N GLY A 324 5.04 -1.54 -11.85
CA GLY A 324 6.25 -0.90 -11.36
C GLY A 324 7.52 -1.50 -11.96
N ALA A 325 7.56 -2.81 -12.16
CA ALA A 325 8.68 -3.49 -12.80
C ALA A 325 8.80 -3.15 -14.28
N LEU A 326 7.68 -3.14 -15.03
CA LEU A 326 7.68 -2.70 -16.42
C LEU A 326 8.14 -1.24 -16.57
N ASN A 327 7.59 -0.34 -15.76
CA ASN A 327 7.97 1.08 -15.77
C ASN A 327 9.46 1.25 -15.51
N ARG A 328 10.01 0.52 -14.53
CA ARG A 328 11.44 0.56 -14.21
C ARG A 328 12.26 0.06 -15.39
N LEU A 329 11.91 -1.08 -15.96
CA LEU A 329 12.63 -1.67 -17.09
C LEU A 329 12.71 -0.72 -18.28
N VAL A 330 11.56 -0.13 -18.67
CA VAL A 330 11.48 0.84 -19.77
C VAL A 330 12.28 2.10 -19.46
N ALA A 331 12.16 2.64 -18.24
CA ALA A 331 12.88 3.85 -17.85
C ALA A 331 14.40 3.64 -17.89
N TYR A 332 14.93 2.52 -17.39
CA TYR A 332 16.36 2.23 -17.42
C TYR A 332 16.89 2.05 -18.85
N ALA A 333 16.14 1.34 -19.70
CA ALA A 333 16.50 1.17 -21.11
C ALA A 333 16.59 2.53 -21.84
N GLN A 334 15.60 3.40 -21.64
CA GLN A 334 15.59 4.74 -22.24
C GLN A 334 16.71 5.64 -21.72
N LEU A 335 17.01 5.60 -20.42
CA LEU A 335 18.07 6.42 -19.82
C LEU A 335 19.47 5.99 -20.25
N ASN A 336 19.69 4.70 -20.45
CA ASN A 336 20.99 4.15 -20.85
C ASN A 336 21.15 4.01 -22.37
N GLY A 337 20.07 4.19 -23.14
CA GLY A 337 20.06 3.90 -24.57
C GLY A 337 20.26 2.41 -24.89
N GLU A 338 19.90 1.54 -23.94
CA GLU A 338 20.03 0.09 -24.08
C GLU A 338 18.74 -0.53 -24.61
N VAL A 339 18.87 -1.68 -25.28
CA VAL A 339 17.72 -2.46 -25.75
C VAL A 339 17.28 -3.40 -24.63
N VAL A 340 15.97 -3.50 -24.41
CA VAL A 340 15.43 -4.42 -23.42
C VAL A 340 15.61 -5.86 -23.89
N THR A 341 16.43 -6.64 -23.18
CA THR A 341 16.59 -8.09 -23.34
C THR A 341 16.22 -8.84 -22.04
N ILE A 342 16.21 -10.17 -22.07
CA ILE A 342 16.00 -10.99 -20.86
C ILE A 342 17.11 -10.73 -19.84
N GLU A 343 18.36 -10.70 -20.28
CA GLU A 343 19.54 -10.48 -19.44
C GLU A 343 19.50 -9.08 -18.81
N PHE A 344 19.07 -8.08 -19.57
CA PHE A 344 18.85 -6.73 -19.05
C PHE A 344 17.72 -6.70 -18.01
N ALA A 345 16.61 -7.40 -18.26
CA ALA A 345 15.53 -7.49 -17.29
C ALA A 345 15.99 -8.17 -15.99
N GLU A 346 16.79 -9.23 -16.07
CA GLU A 346 17.36 -9.91 -14.91
C GLU A 346 18.34 -9.04 -14.12
N SER A 347 19.16 -8.24 -14.79
CA SER A 347 20.11 -7.35 -14.14
C SER A 347 19.41 -6.18 -13.43
N VAL A 348 18.38 -5.59 -14.05
CA VAL A 348 17.63 -4.43 -13.51
C VAL A 348 16.62 -4.84 -12.44
N LEU A 349 15.95 -5.98 -12.62
CA LEU A 349 14.82 -6.42 -11.79
C LEU A 349 15.17 -7.62 -10.91
N GLY A 350 16.45 -7.96 -10.76
CA GLY A 350 16.90 -9.19 -10.09
C GLY A 350 16.20 -9.50 -8.77
N GLU A 351 15.97 -8.51 -7.89
CA GLU A 351 15.22 -8.73 -6.64
C GLU A 351 13.71 -8.92 -6.85
N ALA A 352 13.09 -8.14 -7.74
CA ALA A 352 11.65 -8.24 -8.03
C ALA A 352 11.31 -9.58 -8.70
N LEU A 353 12.19 -10.08 -9.57
CA LEU A 353 12.07 -11.39 -10.22
C LEU A 353 12.38 -12.55 -9.26
N ARG A 354 13.27 -12.33 -8.28
CA ARG A 354 13.54 -13.29 -7.19
C ARG A 354 12.41 -13.35 -6.16
N GLY A 355 11.61 -12.30 -6.03
CA GLY A 355 10.45 -12.23 -5.12
C GLY A 355 9.40 -13.34 -5.33
N SER A 356 9.42 -14.01 -6.49
CA SER A 356 8.60 -15.17 -6.85
C SER A 356 9.28 -16.52 -6.63
N GLN A 357 10.48 -16.61 -6.06
CA GLN A 357 10.90 -17.89 -5.50
C GLN A 357 9.87 -18.27 -4.44
N ARG A 358 9.17 -19.39 -4.67
CA ARG A 358 8.15 -19.95 -3.78
C ARG A 358 8.67 -19.87 -2.35
N ARG A 359 8.15 -18.93 -1.55
CA ARG A 359 8.56 -18.82 -0.15
C ARG A 359 7.94 -19.99 0.59
N ILE A 360 8.77 -20.99 0.87
CA ILE A 360 8.37 -22.16 1.64
C ILE A 360 7.77 -21.67 2.97
N THR A 361 6.55 -22.06 3.25
CA THR A 361 5.86 -21.70 4.49
C THR A 361 6.09 -22.75 5.57
N ILE A 362 5.98 -22.36 6.85
CA ILE A 362 6.07 -23.32 7.97
C ILE A 362 4.98 -24.40 7.85
N ASP A 363 3.80 -24.04 7.36
CA ASP A 363 2.68 -24.96 7.22
C ASP A 363 2.95 -26.00 6.10
N GLU A 364 3.59 -25.61 4.99
CA GLU A 364 4.09 -26.55 3.95
C GLU A 364 5.17 -27.48 4.48
N ILE A 365 6.11 -26.96 5.29
CA ILE A 365 7.17 -27.77 5.92
C ILE A 365 6.54 -28.81 6.86
N GLN A 366 5.59 -28.39 7.70
CA GLN A 366 4.88 -29.30 8.59
C GLN A 366 4.15 -30.40 7.81
N LYS A 367 3.50 -30.06 6.70
CA LYS A 367 2.82 -31.03 5.84
C LYS A 367 3.80 -32.02 5.19
N ALA A 368 4.92 -31.55 4.67
CA ALA A 368 5.95 -32.40 4.07
C ALA A 368 6.56 -33.37 5.10
N VAL A 369 6.92 -32.87 6.27
CA VAL A 369 7.45 -33.69 7.37
C VAL A 369 6.42 -34.68 7.90
N SER A 370 5.17 -34.23 8.07
CA SER A 370 4.03 -35.07 8.48
C SER A 370 3.85 -36.26 7.53
N SER A 371 3.92 -36.00 6.23
CA SER A 371 3.78 -37.03 5.19
C SER A 371 4.98 -37.98 5.15
N HIS A 372 6.21 -37.47 5.34
CA HIS A 372 7.43 -38.27 5.26
C HIS A 372 7.58 -39.26 6.43
N PHE A 373 7.17 -38.86 7.64
CA PHE A 373 7.30 -39.68 8.85
C PHE A 373 6.00 -40.38 9.27
N ASP A 374 4.94 -40.30 8.44
CA ASP A 374 3.61 -40.83 8.73
C ASP A 374 3.07 -40.41 10.11
N VAL A 375 3.20 -39.12 10.43
CA VAL A 375 2.67 -38.51 11.66
C VAL A 375 1.63 -37.46 11.31
N LYS A 376 0.63 -37.23 12.17
CA LYS A 376 -0.36 -36.17 11.89
C LYS A 376 0.27 -34.79 12.11
N GLN A 377 -0.11 -33.81 11.29
CA GLN A 377 0.35 -32.42 11.46
C GLN A 377 0.06 -31.87 12.87
N LEU A 378 -1.09 -32.23 13.46
CA LEU A 378 -1.46 -31.89 14.84
C LEU A 378 -0.48 -32.46 15.88
N ASP A 379 0.13 -33.62 15.62
CA ASP A 379 1.12 -34.21 16.52
C ASP A 379 2.42 -33.38 16.54
N LEU A 380 2.78 -32.74 15.43
CA LEU A 380 3.93 -31.83 15.35
C LEU A 380 3.76 -30.57 16.22
N VAL A 381 2.52 -30.12 16.42
CA VAL A 381 2.20 -28.94 17.25
C VAL A 381 1.93 -29.34 18.71
N SER A 382 1.72 -30.63 18.99
CA SER A 382 1.38 -31.14 20.32
C SER A 382 2.51 -31.03 21.35
N GLN A 383 2.15 -31.23 22.63
CA GLN A 383 3.10 -31.32 23.75
C GLN A 383 3.74 -32.72 23.91
N ARG A 384 3.38 -33.69 23.06
CA ARG A 384 3.88 -35.07 23.15
C ARG A 384 5.40 -35.13 22.96
N ARG A 385 6.08 -35.87 23.85
CA ARG A 385 7.55 -35.97 23.90
C ARG A 385 8.10 -37.31 23.38
N ALA A 386 7.24 -38.23 22.96
CA ALA A 386 7.66 -39.51 22.37
C ALA A 386 8.60 -39.27 21.19
N VAL A 387 9.69 -40.05 21.10
CA VAL A 387 10.77 -39.86 20.11
C VAL A 387 10.22 -39.85 18.68
N ALA A 388 9.28 -40.75 18.38
CA ALA A 388 8.59 -40.85 17.08
C ALA A 388 7.87 -39.57 16.64
N ILE A 389 7.50 -38.69 17.57
CA ILE A 389 6.86 -37.39 17.28
C ILE A 389 7.87 -36.25 17.44
N ALA A 390 8.73 -36.33 18.45
CA ALA A 390 9.71 -35.30 18.75
C ALA A 390 10.77 -35.16 17.65
N ARG A 391 11.22 -36.26 17.02
CA ARG A 391 12.22 -36.22 15.94
C ARG A 391 11.67 -35.55 14.68
N PRO A 392 10.51 -35.94 14.11
CA PRO A 392 9.91 -35.21 13.01
C PRO A 392 9.67 -33.73 13.33
N ARG A 393 9.19 -33.41 14.54
CA ARG A 393 8.99 -32.01 14.96
C ARG A 393 10.29 -31.21 14.94
N GLN A 394 11.39 -31.77 15.44
CA GLN A 394 12.68 -31.10 15.44
C GLN A 394 13.23 -30.91 14.02
N ILE A 395 13.02 -31.88 13.12
CA ILE A 395 13.35 -31.75 11.70
C ILE A 395 12.52 -30.63 11.06
N ALA A 396 11.22 -30.54 11.35
CA ALA A 396 10.36 -29.46 10.86
C ALA A 396 10.82 -28.08 11.34
N MET A 397 11.24 -27.94 12.61
CA MET A 397 11.81 -26.71 13.15
C MET A 397 13.16 -26.35 12.49
N TYR A 398 14.00 -27.35 12.24
CA TYR A 398 15.28 -27.18 11.53
C TYR A 398 15.06 -26.67 10.10
N LEU A 399 14.17 -27.31 9.36
CA LEU A 399 13.80 -26.91 8.01
C LEU A 399 13.15 -25.53 8.01
N ALA A 400 12.27 -25.23 8.97
CA ALA A 400 11.68 -23.89 9.11
C ALA A 400 12.73 -22.80 9.33
N LYS A 401 13.78 -23.10 10.12
CA LYS A 401 14.88 -22.16 10.35
C LYS A 401 15.76 -21.97 9.10
N ARG A 402 15.93 -23.00 8.27
CA ARG A 402 16.75 -22.92 7.05
C ARG A 402 16.03 -22.35 5.83
N LEU A 403 14.78 -22.75 5.63
CA LEU A 403 14.04 -22.53 4.38
C LEU A 403 13.07 -21.35 4.47
N THR A 404 12.96 -20.69 5.62
CA THR A 404 12.06 -19.55 5.82
C THR A 404 12.78 -18.37 6.47
N THR A 405 12.25 -17.16 6.27
CA THR A 405 12.76 -15.93 6.89
C THR A 405 12.21 -15.68 8.30
N ARG A 406 11.52 -16.67 8.91
CA ARG A 406 10.85 -16.51 10.20
C ARG A 406 11.85 -16.51 11.35
N SER A 407 11.59 -15.66 12.33
CA SER A 407 12.36 -15.59 13.57
C SER A 407 12.12 -16.82 14.44
N LEU A 408 13.07 -17.15 15.33
CA LEU A 408 12.94 -18.28 16.26
C LEU A 408 11.67 -18.21 17.13
N PRO A 409 11.25 -17.03 17.64
CA PRO A 409 9.97 -16.90 18.34
C PRO A 409 8.76 -17.19 17.45
N GLU A 410 8.74 -16.71 16.20
CA GLU A 410 7.63 -16.99 15.27
C GLU A 410 7.54 -18.47 14.91
N ILE A 411 8.67 -19.15 14.72
CA ILE A 411 8.73 -20.60 14.51
C ILE A 411 8.14 -21.29 15.75
N GLY A 412 8.58 -20.93 16.95
CA GLY A 412 8.07 -21.48 18.21
C GLY A 412 6.54 -21.37 18.37
N ARG A 413 5.96 -20.21 18.02
CA ARG A 413 4.50 -20.00 18.00
C ARG A 413 3.79 -21.02 17.10
N LYS A 414 4.31 -21.25 15.90
CA LYS A 414 3.75 -22.19 14.92
C LYS A 414 3.89 -23.68 15.28
N PHE A 415 4.71 -24.01 16.28
CA PHE A 415 4.89 -25.37 16.80
C PHE A 415 4.32 -25.54 18.22
N GLY A 416 3.17 -24.91 18.49
CA GLY A 416 2.41 -25.09 19.73
C GLY A 416 2.80 -24.12 20.83
N ASN A 417 3.06 -22.86 20.46
CA ASN A 417 3.47 -21.80 21.39
C ASN A 417 4.70 -22.16 22.22
N ARG A 418 5.69 -22.81 21.58
CA ARG A 418 6.96 -23.18 22.22
C ARG A 418 7.90 -21.98 22.29
N ASP A 419 8.70 -21.94 23.34
CA ASP A 419 9.74 -20.93 23.51
C ASP A 419 10.80 -21.02 22.41
N HIS A 420 11.37 -19.87 22.07
CA HIS A 420 12.45 -19.75 21.09
C HIS A 420 13.67 -20.63 21.43
N SER A 421 13.95 -20.85 22.73
CA SER A 421 15.00 -21.75 23.22
C SER A 421 14.76 -23.20 22.79
N THR A 422 13.50 -23.65 22.75
CA THR A 422 13.14 -25.01 22.27
C THR A 422 13.50 -25.17 20.80
N VAL A 423 13.30 -24.13 19.99
CA VAL A 423 13.66 -24.13 18.57
C VAL A 423 15.18 -24.18 18.40
N ILE A 424 15.93 -23.43 19.22
CA ILE A 424 17.41 -23.47 19.21
C ILE A 424 17.92 -24.88 19.52
N HIS A 425 17.39 -25.52 20.57
CA HIS A 425 17.75 -26.89 20.93
C HIS A 425 17.40 -27.90 19.83
N ALA A 426 16.24 -27.75 19.19
CA ALA A 426 15.85 -28.59 18.06
C ALA A 426 16.81 -28.47 16.88
N VAL A 427 17.17 -27.24 16.48
CA VAL A 427 18.08 -26.97 15.37
C VAL A 427 19.45 -27.58 15.62
N ARG A 428 20.08 -27.28 16.78
CA ARG A 428 21.40 -27.83 17.15
C ARG A 428 21.39 -29.35 17.16
N ARG A 429 20.33 -29.96 17.70
CA ARG A 429 20.24 -31.40 17.78
C ARG A 429 20.15 -32.07 16.40
N ILE A 430 19.44 -31.46 15.45
CA ILE A 430 19.40 -31.98 14.08
C ILE A 430 20.75 -31.76 13.38
N GLU A 431 21.43 -30.65 13.61
CA GLU A 431 22.78 -30.43 13.05
C GLU A 431 23.79 -31.49 13.51
N GLU A 432 23.78 -31.84 14.80
CA GLU A 432 24.59 -32.94 15.35
C GLU A 432 24.23 -34.30 14.72
N LEU A 433 22.92 -34.60 14.65
CA LEU A 433 22.44 -35.89 14.16
C LEU A 433 22.71 -36.06 12.66
N ARG A 434 22.67 -34.99 11.86
CA ARG A 434 23.03 -35.08 10.44
C ARG A 434 24.48 -35.48 10.19
N GLY A 435 25.37 -35.26 11.16
CA GLY A 435 26.77 -35.71 11.07
C GLY A 435 27.00 -37.14 11.56
N THR A 436 26.06 -37.73 12.30
CA THR A 436 26.25 -39.00 13.02
C THR A 436 25.24 -40.08 12.64
N ASP A 437 24.10 -39.71 12.07
CA ASP A 437 22.99 -40.57 11.71
C ASP A 437 22.64 -40.38 10.22
N SER A 438 22.93 -41.40 9.43
CA SER A 438 22.71 -41.40 7.98
C SER A 438 21.24 -41.38 7.58
N GLU A 439 20.35 -41.95 8.41
CA GLU A 439 18.91 -41.96 8.13
C GLU A 439 18.33 -40.56 8.31
N ILE A 440 18.72 -39.87 9.38
CA ILE A 440 18.29 -38.48 9.63
C ILE A 440 18.84 -37.53 8.56
N ASP A 441 20.11 -37.67 8.15
CA ASP A 441 20.65 -36.83 7.07
C ASP A 441 19.96 -37.11 5.73
N GLY A 442 19.69 -38.38 5.42
CA GLY A 442 18.92 -38.77 4.23
C GLY A 442 17.52 -38.16 4.21
N ALA A 443 16.79 -38.25 5.32
CA ALA A 443 15.45 -37.66 5.46
C ALA A 443 15.47 -36.14 5.27
N VAL A 444 16.41 -35.44 5.90
CA VAL A 444 16.57 -33.98 5.75
C VAL A 444 16.85 -33.60 4.29
N ARG A 445 17.78 -34.29 3.61
CA ARG A 445 18.09 -34.02 2.20
C ARG A 445 16.89 -34.28 1.28
N SER A 446 16.13 -35.33 1.55
CA SER A 446 14.92 -35.64 0.79
C SER A 446 13.87 -34.54 0.94
N LEU A 447 13.60 -34.13 2.19
CA LEU A 447 12.64 -33.07 2.50
C LEU A 447 13.06 -31.71 1.93
N MET A 448 14.35 -31.36 1.99
CA MET A 448 14.85 -30.12 1.37
C MET A 448 14.61 -30.13 -0.15
N ARG A 449 14.98 -31.22 -0.85
CA ARG A 449 14.72 -31.33 -2.30
C ARG A 449 13.24 -31.25 -2.65
N GLN A 450 12.36 -31.86 -1.85
CA GLN A 450 10.92 -31.81 -2.08
C GLN A 450 10.33 -30.41 -1.85
N LEU A 451 10.85 -29.66 -0.88
CA LEU A 451 10.36 -28.33 -0.54
C LEU A 451 10.89 -27.22 -1.45
N GLU A 452 12.08 -27.42 -2.03
CA GLU A 452 12.72 -26.50 -2.98
C GLU A 452 12.32 -26.74 -4.44
N ALA A 453 11.65 -27.85 -4.73
CA ALA A 453 11.02 -28.16 -6.03
C ALA A 453 9.67 -27.45 -6.21
#